data_AF-A0A7H8R861-F1
#
_entry.id   AF-A0A7H8R861-F1
#
_cell.length_a   1.000
_cell.length_b   1.000
_cell.length_c   1.000
_cell.angle_alpha   90.00
_cell.angle_beta   90.00
_cell.angle_gamma   90.00
#
_symmetry.space_group_name_H-M   'P 1'
#
loop_
_entity.id
_entity.type
_entity.pdbx_description
1 polymer ?
#
loop_
_entity_poly.entity_id
_entity_poly.type
_entity_poly.pdbx_seq_one_letter_code
_entity_poly.pdbx_strand_id
1 'polypeptide(L)'
;MKSVISHLAACSVLGMVVAGQDVNDTENGMADVIQGNADCASVAAIFARGTFDSGNIGVWVGPQFFEELSSRLPSVALQGVDSTAYKADLDGYLSDGGSDDGAASLASTVNDYNSKCPDSAIIVSGWSQGALVAHKALEQVSSAALDKVAALVTFGDPNGVWSGISLPTSIPSSSFSSSCVTGTVFDPLCAQLPNDFKLPTSISDIVGPFSSLPDVTVGTQQIKAAASLIVEFPKQLVKSWDSFVSNLTPDQFVRLMLTPQHFTYGNNGMAGQAAEFVAGLAAVQSAQ
;
A
#
# COMPACT_ATOMS: atom_id res chain seq x y z
N MET A 1 -36.78 36.64 37.00
CA MET A 1 -37.08 35.97 35.71
C MET A 1 -35.76 35.59 35.08
N LYS A 2 -35.49 34.29 34.93
CA LYS A 2 -34.26 33.73 34.36
C LYS A 2 -34.32 33.90 32.85
N SER A 3 -33.38 34.64 32.26
CA SER A 3 -33.19 34.69 30.80
C SER A 3 -32.01 33.80 30.45
N VAL A 4 -32.32 32.63 29.88
CA VAL A 4 -31.34 31.68 29.34
C VAL A 4 -30.95 32.20 27.95
N ILE A 5 -29.72 32.66 27.79
CA ILE A 5 -29.13 32.98 26.49
C ILE A 5 -28.51 31.69 25.94
N SER A 6 -29.23 31.05 25.02
CA SER A 6 -28.74 29.94 24.20
C SER A 6 -27.55 30.40 23.36
N HIS A 7 -26.35 29.89 23.66
CA HIS A 7 -25.21 30.00 22.74
C HIS A 7 -25.31 28.84 21.75
N LEU A 8 -25.70 29.14 20.51
CA LEU A 8 -25.37 28.28 19.38
C LEU A 8 -23.85 28.39 19.16
N ALA A 9 -23.11 27.36 19.58
CA ALA A 9 -21.76 27.14 19.10
C ALA A 9 -21.86 26.62 17.67
N ALA A 10 -21.61 27.48 16.68
CA ALA A 10 -21.37 27.04 15.31
C ALA A 10 -20.04 26.27 15.29
N CYS A 11 -20.13 24.95 15.22
CA CYS A 11 -18.99 24.08 14.96
C CYS A 11 -18.65 24.22 13.46
N SER A 12 -17.83 25.22 13.14
CA SER A 12 -17.26 25.35 11.80
C SER A 12 -16.10 24.34 11.68
N VAL A 13 -16.41 23.16 11.15
CA VAL A 13 -15.41 22.25 10.60
C VAL A 13 -14.86 22.92 9.33
N LEU A 14 -13.88 23.81 9.50
CA LEU A 14 -13.03 24.18 8.37
C LEU A 14 -12.15 22.97 8.08
N GLY A 15 -12.54 22.19 7.06
CA GLY A 15 -11.61 21.31 6.39
C GLY A 15 -10.41 22.15 5.97
N MET A 16 -9.23 21.82 6.50
CA MET A 16 -7.98 22.33 5.96
C MET A 16 -7.90 21.82 4.52
N VAL A 17 -8.14 22.72 3.57
CA VAL A 17 -7.64 22.54 2.21
C VAL A 17 -6.14 22.65 2.34
N VAL A 18 -5.45 21.51 2.43
CA VAL A 18 -4.01 21.44 2.30
C VAL A 18 -3.71 21.85 0.85
N ALA A 19 -3.27 23.08 0.66
CA ALA A 19 -2.66 23.52 -0.59
C ALA A 19 -1.54 22.53 -0.93
N GLY A 20 -1.57 21.98 -2.14
CA GLY A 20 -0.81 20.80 -2.57
C GLY A 20 0.59 20.73 -1.99
N GLN A 21 0.76 19.86 -1.00
CA GLN A 21 2.08 19.46 -0.51
C GLN A 21 2.71 18.56 -1.58
N ASP A 22 3.91 18.89 -2.02
CA ASP A 22 4.75 17.92 -2.72
C ASP A 22 5.03 16.78 -1.74
N VAL A 23 4.43 15.61 -1.95
CA VAL A 23 4.70 14.43 -1.12
C VAL A 23 6.07 13.87 -1.47
N ASN A 24 6.83 13.45 -0.45
CA ASN A 24 8.05 12.68 -0.65
C ASN A 24 7.66 11.27 -1.12
N ASP A 25 8.09 10.86 -2.32
CA ASP A 25 7.80 9.54 -2.87
C ASP A 25 8.92 8.52 -2.65
N THR A 26 9.95 8.91 -1.88
CA THR A 26 11.16 8.12 -1.64
C THR A 26 11.61 8.14 -0.18
N GLU A 27 11.74 6.97 0.45
CA GLU A 27 12.21 6.83 1.84
C GLU A 27 13.34 5.80 1.94
N ASN A 28 14.41 6.14 2.67
CA ASN A 28 15.64 5.32 2.79
C ASN A 28 16.20 5.22 4.23
N GLY A 29 15.37 5.50 5.23
CA GLY A 29 15.78 5.54 6.63
C GLY A 29 16.29 4.19 7.16
N MET A 30 15.74 3.05 6.73
CA MET A 30 16.31 1.75 7.12
C MET A 30 17.71 1.55 6.52
N ALA A 31 17.92 1.97 5.26
CA ALA A 31 19.22 1.90 4.61
C ALA A 31 20.28 2.74 5.33
N ASP A 32 19.91 3.93 5.82
CA ASP A 32 20.82 4.78 6.60
C ASP A 32 21.26 4.09 7.90
N VAL A 33 20.35 3.40 8.59
CA VAL A 33 20.68 2.62 9.79
C VAL A 33 21.57 1.41 9.46
N ILE A 34 21.25 0.66 8.41
CA ILE A 34 22.03 -0.50 7.95
C ILE A 34 23.48 -0.08 7.64
N GLN A 35 23.65 1.08 7.00
CA GLN A 35 24.97 1.64 6.65
C GLN A 35 25.70 2.26 7.85
N GLY A 36 25.05 2.40 9.01
CA GLY A 36 25.63 3.03 10.19
C GLY A 36 25.64 4.55 10.15
N ASN A 37 24.82 5.16 9.30
CA ASN A 37 24.64 6.61 9.20
C ASN A 37 23.57 7.14 10.18
N ALA A 38 22.78 6.25 10.77
CA ALA A 38 21.75 6.55 11.76
C ALA A 38 21.67 5.46 12.84
N ASP A 39 21.10 5.82 14.00
CA ASP A 39 20.84 4.89 15.11
C ASP A 39 19.59 4.04 14.84
N CYS A 40 19.50 2.87 15.48
CA CYS A 40 18.32 2.01 15.39
C CYS A 40 17.05 2.73 15.88
N ALA A 41 15.98 2.65 15.09
CA ALA A 41 14.66 3.05 15.52
C ALA A 41 13.92 1.92 16.24
N SER A 42 13.04 2.23 17.20
CA SER A 42 12.19 1.22 17.85
C SER A 42 11.27 0.51 16.87
N VAL A 43 10.79 1.22 15.85
CA VAL A 43 9.99 0.66 14.76
C VAL A 43 10.68 0.89 13.42
N ALA A 44 10.74 -0.15 12.59
CA ALA A 44 11.12 -0.05 11.20
C ALA A 44 9.91 -0.38 10.33
N ALA A 45 9.64 0.40 9.28
CA ALA A 45 8.56 0.13 8.35
C ALA A 45 9.08 0.17 6.91
N ILE A 46 8.85 -0.91 6.18
CA ILE A 46 9.15 -1.01 4.75
C ILE A 46 7.87 -1.09 3.93
N PHE A 47 7.80 -0.34 2.84
CA PHE A 47 6.62 -0.22 1.99
C PHE A 47 6.93 -0.56 0.53
N ALA A 48 6.20 -1.51 -0.03
CA ALA A 48 6.18 -1.80 -1.46
C ALA A 48 5.07 -0.97 -2.15
N ARG A 49 5.47 -0.06 -3.04
CA ARG A 49 4.56 0.80 -3.80
C ARG A 49 3.72 0.04 -4.83
N GLY A 50 2.72 0.71 -5.39
CA GLY A 50 1.79 0.13 -6.36
C GLY A 50 2.30 0.22 -7.79
N THR A 51 1.63 -0.48 -8.71
CA THR A 51 1.97 -0.44 -10.14
C THR A 51 1.93 1.01 -10.65
N PHE A 52 2.96 1.41 -11.39
CA PHE A 52 3.19 2.75 -11.94
C PHE A 52 3.52 3.86 -10.92
N ASP A 53 3.69 3.52 -9.64
CA ASP A 53 4.12 4.52 -8.66
C ASP A 53 5.56 4.96 -8.91
N SER A 54 5.82 6.25 -8.70
CA SER A 54 7.15 6.84 -8.73
C SER A 54 7.93 6.56 -7.44
N GLY A 55 9.22 6.90 -7.45
CA GLY A 55 10.09 6.74 -6.28
C GLY A 55 10.16 5.30 -5.79
N ASN A 56 10.24 5.11 -4.46
CA ASN A 56 10.24 3.79 -3.84
C ASN A 56 9.03 3.53 -2.92
N ILE A 57 8.28 4.58 -2.53
CA ILE A 57 7.02 4.48 -1.76
C ILE A 57 5.80 5.03 -2.50
N GLY A 58 5.99 5.67 -3.66
CA GLY A 58 4.89 6.22 -4.46
C GLY A 58 4.28 7.49 -3.90
N VAL A 59 3.18 7.93 -4.52
CA VAL A 59 2.51 9.21 -4.18
C VAL A 59 1.10 9.03 -3.61
N TRP A 60 0.56 7.81 -3.64
CA TRP A 60 -0.85 7.54 -3.33
C TRP A 60 -1.11 7.14 -1.89
N VAL A 61 -0.35 6.17 -1.37
CA VAL A 61 -0.63 5.52 -0.08
C VAL A 61 0.57 5.58 0.85
N GLY A 62 1.76 5.25 0.33
CA GLY A 62 3.01 5.22 1.10
C GLY A 62 3.25 6.48 1.93
N PRO A 63 3.23 7.69 1.32
CA PRO A 63 3.51 8.93 2.05
C PRO A 63 2.55 9.16 3.21
N GLN A 64 1.24 9.02 2.99
CA GLN A 64 0.22 9.25 4.01
C GLN A 64 0.28 8.20 5.12
N PHE A 65 0.50 6.93 4.78
CA PHE A 65 0.66 5.88 5.79
C PHE A 65 1.90 6.12 6.67
N PHE A 66 3.01 6.52 6.07
CA PHE A 66 4.26 6.81 6.78
C PHE A 66 4.20 8.08 7.61
N GLU A 67 3.50 9.12 7.14
CA GLU A 67 3.20 10.32 7.92
C GLU A 67 2.36 9.97 9.15
N GLU A 68 1.27 9.20 8.97
CA GLU A 68 0.41 8.74 10.07
C GLU A 68 1.17 7.86 11.07
N LEU A 69 2.02 6.95 10.61
CA LEU A 69 2.89 6.15 11.47
C LEU A 69 3.83 7.02 12.30
N SER A 70 4.52 7.96 11.65
CA SER A 70 5.49 8.85 12.31
C SER A 70 4.82 9.80 13.30
N SER A 71 3.56 10.17 13.07
CA SER A 71 2.78 11.01 14.00
C SER A 71 2.39 10.29 15.28
N ARG A 72 2.39 8.95 15.27
CA ARG A 72 1.91 8.08 16.36
C ARG A 72 3.02 7.39 17.13
N LEU A 73 4.20 7.28 16.53
CA LEU A 73 5.33 6.52 17.04
C LEU A 73 6.54 7.44 17.26
N PRO A 74 7.23 7.34 18.41
CA PRO A 74 8.28 8.29 18.76
C PRO A 74 9.59 8.11 17.96
N SER A 75 9.81 6.94 17.35
CA SER A 75 11.03 6.61 16.61
C SER A 75 10.73 5.61 15.51
N VAL A 76 10.77 6.04 14.25
CA VAL A 76 10.48 5.18 13.10
C VAL A 76 11.58 5.31 12.04
N ALA A 77 12.09 4.18 11.55
CA ALA A 77 12.90 4.10 10.35
C ALA A 77 12.01 3.67 9.16
N LEU A 78 11.85 4.54 8.17
CA LEU A 78 10.98 4.35 7.03
C LEU A 78 11.77 3.93 5.79
N GLN A 79 11.23 3.05 4.96
CA GLN A 79 11.92 2.55 3.78
C GLN A 79 10.95 2.20 2.66
N GLY A 80 11.27 2.52 1.42
CA GLY A 80 10.66 1.91 0.25
C GLY A 80 11.52 0.78 -0.32
N VAL A 81 10.89 -0.15 -1.03
CA VAL A 81 11.63 -1.23 -1.73
C VAL A 81 12.52 -0.65 -2.83
N ASP A 82 13.76 -1.13 -2.96
CA ASP A 82 14.72 -0.62 -3.94
C ASP A 82 14.13 -0.58 -5.36
N SER A 83 14.04 0.63 -5.93
CA SER A 83 13.48 0.86 -7.26
C SER A 83 14.24 0.17 -8.40
N THR A 84 15.50 -0.23 -8.19
CA THR A 84 16.30 -0.96 -9.17
C THR A 84 15.90 -2.44 -9.26
N ALA A 85 15.47 -3.03 -8.14
CA ALA A 85 14.93 -4.38 -8.06
C ALA A 85 13.40 -4.40 -8.28
N TYR A 86 12.70 -3.39 -7.78
CA TYR A 86 11.25 -3.26 -7.88
C TYR A 86 10.83 -2.09 -8.78
N LYS A 87 10.60 -2.41 -10.06
CA LYS A 87 10.15 -1.43 -11.07
C LYS A 87 8.70 -0.99 -10.88
N ALA A 88 7.90 -1.81 -10.19
CA ALA A 88 6.46 -1.61 -10.04
C ALA A 88 5.75 -1.40 -11.40
N ASP A 89 6.07 -2.22 -12.40
CA ASP A 89 5.46 -2.16 -13.71
C ASP A 89 4.33 -3.18 -13.86
N LEU A 90 3.55 -3.06 -14.94
CA LEU A 90 2.40 -3.95 -15.14
C LEU A 90 2.84 -5.39 -15.43
N ASP A 91 4.02 -5.60 -16.01
CA ASP A 91 4.54 -6.94 -16.28
C ASP A 91 4.79 -7.72 -14.99
N GLY A 92 5.45 -7.13 -13.99
CA GLY A 92 5.64 -7.76 -12.69
C GLY A 92 4.32 -8.04 -11.95
N TYR A 93 3.28 -7.25 -12.19
CA TYR A 93 1.94 -7.55 -11.68
C TYR A 93 1.31 -8.75 -12.39
N LEU A 94 1.30 -8.74 -13.73
CA LEU A 94 0.55 -9.69 -14.55
C LEU A 94 1.22 -11.05 -14.70
N SER A 95 2.55 -11.07 -14.82
CA SER A 95 3.33 -12.28 -15.08
C SER A 95 3.64 -13.02 -13.79
N ASP A 96 4.03 -12.30 -12.74
CA ASP A 96 4.51 -12.90 -11.50
C ASP A 96 3.45 -12.92 -10.40
N GLY A 97 2.37 -12.14 -10.53
CA GLY A 97 1.46 -11.89 -9.42
C GLY A 97 2.15 -11.08 -8.33
N GLY A 98 2.86 -10.02 -8.71
CA GLY A 98 3.74 -9.22 -7.85
C GLY A 98 5.21 -9.58 -8.08
N SER A 99 6.07 -8.58 -8.27
CA SER A 99 7.49 -8.78 -8.62
C SER A 99 8.26 -9.66 -7.61
N ASP A 100 8.86 -10.76 -8.09
CA ASP A 100 9.71 -11.62 -7.26
C ASP A 100 11.01 -10.93 -6.86
N ASP A 101 11.64 -10.17 -7.77
CA ASP A 101 12.83 -9.36 -7.47
C ASP A 101 12.54 -8.29 -6.40
N GLY A 102 11.36 -7.66 -6.47
CA GLY A 102 10.91 -6.72 -5.45
C GLY A 102 10.69 -7.40 -4.09
N ALA A 103 10.13 -8.62 -4.08
CA ALA A 103 9.94 -9.38 -2.86
C ALA A 103 11.27 -9.79 -2.21
N ALA A 104 12.23 -10.23 -3.03
CA ALA A 104 13.58 -10.55 -2.59
C ALA A 104 14.31 -9.32 -2.04
N SER A 105 14.17 -8.16 -2.70
CA SER A 105 14.73 -6.89 -2.22
C SER A 105 14.15 -6.48 -0.88
N LEU A 106 12.82 -6.53 -0.72
CA LEU A 106 12.15 -6.24 0.55
C LEU A 106 12.65 -7.18 1.66
N ALA A 107 12.67 -8.49 1.39
CA ALA A 107 13.14 -9.49 2.35
C ALA A 107 14.60 -9.28 2.76
N SER A 108 15.47 -8.92 1.81
CA SER A 108 16.87 -8.56 2.10
C SER A 108 16.94 -7.38 3.05
N THR A 109 16.22 -6.30 2.78
CA THR A 109 16.23 -5.11 3.66
C THR A 109 15.71 -5.43 5.07
N VAL A 110 14.68 -6.27 5.19
CA VAL A 110 14.17 -6.75 6.50
C VAL A 110 15.24 -7.56 7.24
N ASN A 111 15.91 -8.49 6.56
CA ASN A 111 16.96 -9.32 7.15
C ASN A 111 18.18 -8.48 7.59
N ASP A 112 18.61 -7.54 6.74
CA ASP A 112 19.75 -6.67 7.01
C ASP A 112 19.47 -5.72 8.17
N TYR A 113 18.27 -5.11 8.19
CA TYR A 113 17.86 -4.24 9.28
C TYR A 113 17.73 -5.00 10.59
N ASN A 114 17.11 -6.19 10.60
CA ASN A 114 17.02 -7.02 11.81
C ASN A 114 18.41 -7.42 12.34
N SER A 115 19.36 -7.72 11.45
CA SER A 115 20.73 -8.04 11.85
C SER A 115 21.43 -6.87 12.54
N LYS A 116 21.10 -5.63 12.13
CA LYS A 116 21.62 -4.40 12.72
C LYS A 116 20.88 -3.98 13.99
N CYS A 117 19.56 -4.15 14.00
CA CYS A 117 18.63 -3.67 15.01
C CYS A 117 17.68 -4.80 15.46
N PRO A 118 18.19 -5.81 16.18
CA PRO A 118 17.42 -7.00 16.53
C PRO A 118 16.29 -6.74 17.53
N ASP A 119 16.28 -5.58 18.18
CA ASP A 119 15.25 -5.19 19.16
C ASP A 119 14.09 -4.41 18.54
N SER A 120 14.21 -3.99 17.27
CA SER A 120 13.16 -3.24 16.58
C SER A 120 11.96 -4.11 16.22
N ALA A 121 10.77 -3.53 16.30
CA ALA A 121 9.58 -4.08 15.66
C ALA A 121 9.58 -3.72 14.16
N ILE A 122 9.37 -4.71 13.30
CA ILE A 122 9.39 -4.52 11.83
C ILE A 122 7.96 -4.59 11.28
N ILE A 123 7.58 -3.58 10.50
CA ILE A 123 6.32 -3.49 9.78
C ILE A 123 6.61 -3.73 8.31
N VAL A 124 6.05 -4.80 7.75
CA VAL A 124 6.07 -5.05 6.32
C VAL A 124 4.77 -4.55 5.75
N SER A 125 4.83 -3.75 4.69
CA SER A 125 3.64 -3.13 4.13
C SER A 125 3.70 -2.98 2.61
N GLY A 126 2.55 -2.86 1.98
CA GLY A 126 2.47 -2.58 0.55
C GLY A 126 1.05 -2.37 0.07
N TRP A 127 0.89 -1.82 -1.13
CA TRP A 127 -0.42 -1.59 -1.71
C TRP A 127 -0.51 -2.04 -3.16
N SER A 128 -1.70 -2.46 -3.59
CA SER A 128 -1.90 -2.98 -4.95
C SER A 128 -0.93 -4.14 -5.27
N GLN A 129 -0.18 -4.06 -6.37
CA GLN A 129 0.94 -4.97 -6.65
C GLN A 129 1.94 -5.09 -5.48
N GLY A 130 2.22 -3.99 -4.79
CA GLY A 130 3.11 -3.97 -3.65
C GLY A 130 2.60 -4.79 -2.46
N ALA A 131 1.28 -4.98 -2.32
CA ALA A 131 0.75 -5.89 -1.31
C ALA A 131 1.13 -7.35 -1.62
N LEU A 132 1.08 -7.76 -2.89
CA LEU A 132 1.56 -9.08 -3.32
C LEU A 132 3.06 -9.24 -3.06
N VAL A 133 3.85 -8.20 -3.36
CA VAL A 133 5.29 -8.15 -3.08
C VAL A 133 5.55 -8.33 -1.57
N ALA A 134 4.78 -7.66 -0.72
CA ALA A 134 4.87 -7.78 0.73
C ALA A 134 4.53 -9.20 1.22
N HIS A 135 3.47 -9.82 0.70
CA HIS A 135 3.14 -11.22 0.99
C HIS A 135 4.28 -12.18 0.60
N LYS A 136 4.77 -12.08 -0.64
CA LYS A 136 5.88 -12.91 -1.15
C LYS A 136 7.17 -12.73 -0.36
N ALA A 137 7.47 -11.49 0.04
CA ALA A 137 8.69 -11.20 0.76
C ALA A 137 8.73 -11.93 2.11
N LEU A 138 7.60 -12.04 2.81
CA LEU A 138 7.53 -12.74 4.10
C LEU A 138 7.86 -14.23 4.01
N GLU A 139 7.70 -14.87 2.85
CA GLU A 139 8.14 -16.25 2.61
C GLU A 139 9.67 -16.37 2.46
N GLN A 140 10.35 -15.26 2.20
CA GLN A 140 11.79 -15.16 1.94
C GLN A 140 12.57 -14.53 3.11
N VAL A 141 11.87 -13.94 4.08
CA VAL A 141 12.46 -13.39 5.31
C VAL A 141 13.01 -14.54 6.17
N SER A 142 14.21 -14.35 6.73
CA SER A 142 14.82 -15.34 7.63
C SER A 142 13.98 -15.53 8.89
N SER A 143 14.01 -16.73 9.50
CA SER A 143 13.22 -16.99 10.71
C SER A 143 13.49 -15.97 11.84
N ALA A 144 14.75 -15.58 12.04
CA ALA A 144 15.14 -14.60 13.04
C ALA A 144 14.56 -13.20 12.80
N ALA A 145 14.42 -12.78 11.55
CA ALA A 145 13.81 -11.49 11.21
C ALA A 145 12.28 -11.60 11.19
N LEU A 146 11.74 -12.75 10.80
CA LEU A 146 10.30 -13.01 10.79
C LEU A 146 9.72 -12.96 12.20
N ASP A 147 10.46 -13.40 13.22
CA ASP A 147 10.12 -13.27 14.63
C ASP A 147 10.03 -11.80 15.11
N LYS A 148 10.59 -10.86 14.33
CA LYS A 148 10.52 -9.41 14.59
C LYS A 148 9.51 -8.69 13.71
N VAL A 149 8.87 -9.36 12.76
CA VAL A 149 7.78 -8.79 11.98
C VAL A 149 6.54 -8.67 12.87
N ALA A 150 6.26 -7.46 13.31
CA ALA A 150 5.13 -7.14 14.17
C ALA A 150 3.81 -7.06 13.38
N ALA A 151 3.86 -6.66 12.11
CA ALA A 151 2.69 -6.60 11.26
C ALA A 151 2.95 -6.78 9.77
N LEU A 152 1.95 -7.31 9.08
CA LEU A 152 1.72 -7.10 7.66
C LEU A 152 0.58 -6.09 7.48
N VAL A 153 0.81 -5.01 6.76
CA VAL A 153 -0.20 -3.98 6.49
C VAL A 153 -0.38 -3.81 4.98
N THR A 154 -1.56 -4.10 4.46
CA THR A 154 -1.86 -3.99 3.03
C THR A 154 -3.01 -3.05 2.73
N PHE A 155 -2.99 -2.45 1.54
CA PHE A 155 -4.07 -1.61 1.02
C PHE A 155 -4.42 -2.02 -0.40
N GLY A 156 -5.70 -2.19 -0.70
CA GLY A 156 -6.16 -2.66 -2.02
C GLY A 156 -5.53 -4.00 -2.39
N ASP A 157 -5.45 -4.91 -1.42
CA ASP A 157 -4.68 -6.15 -1.50
C ASP A 157 -5.31 -7.16 -2.46
N PRO A 158 -4.69 -7.44 -3.62
CA PRO A 158 -5.25 -8.35 -4.60
C PRO A 158 -4.92 -9.82 -4.31
N ASN A 159 -4.26 -10.16 -3.20
CA ASN A 159 -3.81 -11.53 -2.91
C ASN A 159 -4.93 -12.58 -3.02
N GLY A 160 -6.16 -12.23 -2.61
CA GLY A 160 -7.32 -13.11 -2.68
C GLY A 160 -7.79 -13.44 -4.11
N VAL A 161 -7.50 -12.59 -5.09
CA VAL A 161 -7.81 -12.84 -6.51
C VAL A 161 -6.62 -13.46 -7.27
N TRP A 162 -5.46 -13.61 -6.61
CA TRP A 162 -4.25 -14.24 -7.12
C TRP A 162 -4.04 -15.62 -6.49
N SER A 163 -2.86 -15.88 -5.94
CA SER A 163 -2.45 -17.18 -5.39
C SER A 163 -2.91 -17.40 -3.96
N GLY A 164 -3.48 -16.39 -3.29
CA GLY A 164 -3.91 -16.49 -1.90
C GLY A 164 -2.75 -16.86 -0.96
N ILE A 165 -1.62 -16.17 -1.09
CA ILE A 165 -0.42 -16.39 -0.27
C ILE A 165 -0.83 -16.28 1.20
N SER A 166 -0.60 -17.36 1.95
CA SER A 166 -0.95 -17.39 3.36
C SER A 166 0.13 -16.70 4.16
N LEU A 167 -0.28 -15.94 5.18
CA LEU A 167 0.65 -15.36 6.14
C LEU A 167 1.50 -16.47 6.80
N PRO A 168 2.83 -16.31 6.93
CA PRO A 168 3.65 -17.27 7.65
C PRO A 168 3.11 -17.56 9.05
N THR A 169 3.15 -18.81 9.48
CA THR A 169 2.52 -19.27 10.72
C THR A 169 3.13 -18.68 12.00
N SER A 170 4.34 -18.12 11.91
CA SER A 170 4.99 -17.38 12.99
C SER A 170 4.38 -15.99 13.22
N ILE A 171 3.72 -15.41 12.22
CA ILE A 171 3.04 -14.13 12.35
C ILE A 171 1.58 -14.39 12.72
N PRO A 172 1.10 -13.89 13.88
CA PRO A 172 -0.30 -14.05 14.26
C PRO A 172 -1.23 -13.40 13.24
N SER A 173 -2.40 -13.99 12.98
CA SER A 173 -3.40 -13.37 12.11
C SER A 173 -3.88 -12.01 12.62
N SER A 174 -3.81 -11.77 13.93
CA SER A 174 -4.09 -10.46 14.55
C SER A 174 -3.06 -9.38 14.21
N SER A 175 -1.91 -9.77 13.64
CA SER A 175 -0.87 -8.87 13.13
C SER A 175 -1.03 -8.57 11.64
N PHE A 176 -2.11 -9.04 11.00
CA PHE A 176 -2.43 -8.70 9.62
C PHE A 176 -3.58 -7.69 9.56
N SER A 177 -3.35 -6.57 8.88
CA SER A 177 -4.38 -5.59 8.56
C SER A 177 -4.43 -5.38 7.04
N SER A 178 -5.62 -5.54 6.45
CA SER A 178 -5.85 -5.31 5.04
C SER A 178 -6.97 -4.31 4.84
N SER A 179 -6.63 -3.15 4.29
CA SER A 179 -7.58 -2.09 3.97
C SER A 179 -8.16 -2.30 2.58
N CYS A 180 -9.49 -2.28 2.49
CA CYS A 180 -10.20 -2.42 1.23
C CYS A 180 -11.43 -1.50 1.18
N VAL A 181 -11.60 -0.77 0.08
CA VAL A 181 -12.83 0.02 -0.14
C VAL A 181 -13.98 -0.94 -0.47
N THR A 182 -15.04 -0.91 0.34
CA THR A 182 -16.20 -1.81 0.22
C THR A 182 -17.52 -1.02 0.21
N GLY A 183 -18.62 -1.70 -0.13
CA GLY A 183 -19.97 -1.13 -0.14
C GLY A 183 -20.50 -0.90 -1.55
N THR A 184 -21.27 0.18 -1.75
CA THR A 184 -21.87 0.51 -3.06
C THR A 184 -20.84 0.95 -4.09
N VAL A 185 -19.74 1.52 -3.61
CA VAL A 185 -18.55 1.82 -4.39
C VAL A 185 -17.42 1.03 -3.75
N PHE A 186 -16.77 0.17 -4.52
CA PHE A 186 -15.82 -0.80 -3.98
C PHE A 186 -14.60 -0.93 -4.88
N ASP A 187 -13.54 -1.47 -4.29
CA ASP A 187 -12.33 -1.87 -4.99
C ASP A 187 -12.42 -3.37 -5.32
N PRO A 188 -12.65 -3.74 -6.59
CA PRO A 188 -12.87 -5.13 -7.00
C PRO A 188 -11.62 -6.01 -6.79
N LEU A 189 -10.43 -5.44 -6.62
CA LEU A 189 -9.22 -6.21 -6.39
C LEU A 189 -9.20 -6.91 -5.03
N CYS A 190 -9.87 -6.34 -4.02
CA CYS A 190 -9.86 -6.84 -2.65
C CYS A 190 -11.27 -7.07 -2.07
N ALA A 191 -12.31 -6.45 -2.63
CA ALA A 191 -13.67 -6.57 -2.14
C ALA A 191 -14.38 -7.79 -2.74
N GLN A 192 -15.32 -8.36 -1.99
CA GLN A 192 -16.22 -9.37 -2.53
C GLN A 192 -17.11 -8.76 -3.62
N LEU A 193 -17.05 -9.32 -4.83
CA LEU A 193 -17.88 -8.88 -5.94
C LEU A 193 -19.37 -9.22 -5.66
N PRO A 194 -20.30 -8.30 -5.96
CA PRO A 194 -21.74 -8.60 -5.95
C PRO A 194 -22.08 -9.77 -6.89
N ASN A 195 -23.09 -10.56 -6.53
CA ASN A 195 -23.51 -11.72 -7.34
C ASN A 195 -23.98 -11.34 -8.77
N ASP A 196 -24.45 -10.11 -8.96
CA ASP A 196 -24.89 -9.55 -10.24
C ASP A 196 -23.82 -8.70 -10.94
N PHE A 197 -22.58 -8.73 -10.44
CA PHE A 197 -21.48 -7.99 -11.01
C PHE A 197 -21.19 -8.46 -12.45
N LYS A 198 -21.18 -7.50 -13.38
CA LYS A 198 -20.87 -7.77 -14.78
C LYS A 198 -19.38 -7.67 -15.00
N LEU A 199 -18.75 -8.81 -15.29
CA LEU A 199 -17.36 -8.87 -15.67
C LEU A 199 -17.11 -8.04 -16.95
N PRO A 200 -15.93 -7.39 -17.06
CA PRO A 200 -15.59 -6.62 -18.25
C PRO A 200 -15.53 -7.53 -19.48
N THR A 201 -16.03 -7.02 -20.62
CA THR A 201 -16.09 -7.74 -21.90
C THR A 201 -15.14 -7.17 -22.95
N SER A 202 -14.49 -6.04 -22.63
CA SER A 202 -13.63 -5.29 -23.54
C SER A 202 -12.52 -4.56 -22.79
N ILE A 203 -11.47 -4.16 -23.51
CA ILE A 203 -10.42 -3.28 -22.96
C ILE A 203 -11.02 -1.96 -22.48
N SER A 204 -12.03 -1.42 -23.16
CA SER A 204 -12.70 -0.19 -22.73
C SER A 204 -13.41 -0.33 -21.39
N ASP A 205 -13.92 -1.50 -21.05
CA ASP A 205 -14.52 -1.75 -19.72
C ASP A 205 -13.44 -1.74 -18.61
N ILE A 206 -12.20 -2.09 -18.96
CA ILE A 206 -11.04 -2.10 -18.06
C ILE A 206 -10.45 -0.69 -17.88
N VAL A 207 -10.23 0.02 -18.99
CA VAL A 207 -9.53 1.33 -18.97
C VAL A 207 -10.48 2.52 -18.84
N GLY A 208 -11.77 2.35 -19.14
CA GLY A 208 -12.79 3.41 -19.06
C GLY A 208 -12.87 4.10 -17.70
N PRO A 209 -12.82 3.36 -16.57
CA PRO A 209 -12.79 3.96 -15.23
C PRO A 209 -11.62 4.93 -14.99
N PHE A 210 -10.56 4.90 -15.80
CA PHE A 210 -9.38 5.72 -15.58
C PHE A 210 -9.66 7.20 -15.90
N SER A 211 -10.69 7.46 -16.71
CA SER A 211 -11.12 8.82 -17.07
C SER A 211 -11.55 9.66 -15.86
N SER A 212 -12.00 9.03 -14.76
CA SER A 212 -12.37 9.69 -13.51
C SER A 212 -11.31 9.62 -12.42
N LEU A 213 -10.12 9.08 -12.69
CA LEU A 213 -9.01 9.11 -11.73
C LEU A 213 -8.64 10.51 -11.23
N PRO A 214 -8.63 11.58 -12.07
CA PRO A 214 -8.34 12.92 -11.58
C PRO A 214 -9.26 13.38 -10.43
N ASP A 215 -10.51 12.88 -10.37
CA ASP A 215 -11.50 13.28 -9.38
C ASP A 215 -11.18 12.81 -7.96
N VAL A 216 -10.32 11.78 -7.82
CA VAL A 216 -9.91 11.22 -6.52
C VAL A 216 -8.51 11.66 -6.07
N THR A 217 -7.80 12.41 -6.91
CA THR A 217 -6.44 12.87 -6.62
C THR A 217 -6.44 13.99 -5.59
N VAL A 218 -5.43 14.01 -4.72
CA VAL A 218 -5.12 15.16 -3.88
C VAL A 218 -3.70 15.66 -4.17
N GLY A 219 -3.58 16.96 -4.42
CA GLY A 219 -2.30 17.58 -4.72
C GLY A 219 -1.77 17.31 -6.14
N THR A 220 -0.67 17.98 -6.45
CA THR A 220 -0.10 18.05 -7.81
C THR A 220 0.54 16.75 -8.27
N GLN A 221 1.15 15.99 -7.35
CA GLN A 221 1.88 14.76 -7.68
C GLN A 221 0.91 13.61 -8.03
N GLN A 222 -0.20 13.46 -7.30
CA GLN A 222 -1.23 12.48 -7.63
C GLN A 222 -1.94 12.83 -8.96
N ILE A 223 -2.17 14.12 -9.25
CA ILE A 223 -2.69 14.55 -10.56
C ILE A 223 -1.75 14.11 -11.70
N LYS A 224 -0.44 14.33 -11.55
CA LYS A 224 0.55 13.88 -12.55
C LYS A 224 0.57 12.36 -12.68
N ALA A 225 0.52 11.63 -11.55
CA ALA A 225 0.49 10.17 -11.54
C ALA A 225 -0.77 9.63 -12.24
N ALA A 226 -1.94 10.19 -11.94
CA ALA A 226 -3.19 9.86 -12.62
C ALA A 226 -3.13 10.11 -14.13
N ALA A 227 -2.61 11.28 -14.55
CA ALA A 227 -2.42 11.60 -15.96
C ALA A 227 -1.46 10.61 -16.65
N SER A 228 -0.39 10.20 -15.98
CA SER A 228 0.53 9.19 -16.50
C SER A 228 -0.12 7.82 -16.59
N LEU A 229 -0.94 7.44 -15.60
CA LEU A 229 -1.59 6.13 -15.56
C LEU A 229 -2.61 5.96 -16.69
N ILE A 230 -3.36 7.02 -17.02
CA ILE A 230 -4.29 7.06 -18.17
C ILE A 230 -3.58 6.71 -19.48
N VAL A 231 -2.29 7.05 -19.60
CA VAL A 231 -1.48 6.80 -20.81
C VAL A 231 -0.73 5.47 -20.75
N GLU A 232 -0.03 5.21 -19.65
CA GLU A 232 0.90 4.09 -19.55
C GLU A 232 0.19 2.76 -19.30
N PHE A 233 -0.93 2.74 -18.56
CA PHE A 233 -1.65 1.50 -18.32
C PHE A 233 -2.21 0.89 -19.61
N PRO A 234 -2.98 1.59 -20.47
CA PRO A 234 -3.43 1.01 -21.74
C PRO A 234 -2.25 0.59 -22.64
N LYS A 235 -1.17 1.38 -22.64
CA LYS A 235 0.03 1.12 -23.46
C LYS A 235 0.78 -0.13 -23.01
N GLN A 236 0.94 -0.37 -21.70
CA GLN A 236 1.56 -1.60 -21.20
C GLN A 236 0.58 -2.78 -21.28
N LEU A 237 -0.71 -2.56 -21.00
CA LEU A 237 -1.74 -3.58 -21.10
C LEU A 237 -1.80 -4.17 -22.50
N VAL A 238 -1.77 -3.35 -23.56
CA VAL A 238 -1.73 -3.84 -24.95
C VAL A 238 -0.49 -4.68 -25.24
N LYS A 239 0.67 -4.35 -24.66
CA LYS A 239 1.92 -5.12 -24.86
C LYS A 239 1.87 -6.49 -24.18
N SER A 240 1.24 -6.57 -23.01
CA SER A 240 1.10 -7.80 -22.23
C SER A 240 -0.21 -8.55 -22.50
N TRP A 241 -1.07 -8.00 -23.37
CA TRP A 241 -2.46 -8.43 -23.55
C TRP A 241 -2.58 -9.91 -23.91
N ASP A 242 -1.94 -10.31 -25.00
CA ASP A 242 -2.07 -11.67 -25.52
C ASP A 242 -1.49 -12.70 -24.53
N SER A 243 -0.40 -12.38 -23.83
CA SER A 243 0.22 -13.29 -22.86
C SER A 243 -0.61 -13.45 -21.59
N PHE A 244 -1.28 -12.38 -21.16
CA PHE A 244 -2.01 -12.38 -19.91
C PHE A 244 -3.44 -12.87 -20.09
N VAL A 245 -4.20 -12.23 -20.99
CA VAL A 245 -5.64 -12.46 -21.14
C VAL A 245 -5.95 -13.82 -21.74
N SER A 246 -5.06 -14.38 -22.57
CA SER A 246 -5.25 -15.74 -23.10
C SER A 246 -5.23 -16.82 -22.02
N ASN A 247 -4.68 -16.52 -20.85
CA ASN A 247 -4.55 -17.44 -19.72
C ASN A 247 -5.52 -17.13 -18.57
N LEU A 248 -6.32 -16.07 -18.66
CA LEU A 248 -7.31 -15.75 -17.65
C LEU A 248 -8.60 -16.54 -17.86
N THR A 249 -9.09 -17.14 -16.79
CA THR A 249 -10.49 -17.56 -16.70
C THR A 249 -11.39 -16.31 -16.54
N PRO A 250 -12.69 -16.40 -16.86
CA PRO A 250 -13.61 -15.27 -16.70
C PRO A 250 -13.58 -14.63 -15.30
N ASP A 251 -13.46 -15.43 -14.25
CA ASP A 251 -13.35 -14.99 -12.86
C ASP A 251 -12.02 -14.26 -12.54
N GLN A 252 -10.97 -14.48 -13.33
CA GLN A 252 -9.66 -13.83 -13.14
C GLN A 252 -9.55 -12.46 -13.82
N PHE A 253 -10.54 -12.04 -14.62
CA PHE A 253 -10.57 -10.68 -15.18
C PHE A 253 -10.62 -9.58 -14.11
N VAL A 254 -11.07 -9.92 -12.90
CA VAL A 254 -11.05 -9.03 -11.74
C VAL A 254 -9.64 -8.47 -11.48
N ARG A 255 -8.58 -9.22 -11.79
CA ARG A 255 -7.17 -8.79 -11.64
C ARG A 255 -6.83 -7.54 -12.45
N LEU A 256 -7.59 -7.24 -13.50
CA LEU A 256 -7.37 -6.05 -14.33
C LEU A 256 -8.24 -4.86 -13.92
N MET A 257 -9.13 -5.03 -12.95
CA MET A 257 -10.16 -4.04 -12.65
C MET A 257 -9.64 -3.00 -11.66
N LEU A 258 -8.93 -2.00 -12.18
CA LEU A 258 -8.58 -0.82 -11.39
C LEU A 258 -9.72 0.21 -11.46
N THR A 259 -10.24 0.59 -10.30
CA THR A 259 -11.24 1.65 -10.16
C THR A 259 -10.62 2.86 -9.46
N PRO A 260 -11.19 4.07 -9.59
CA PRO A 260 -10.71 5.23 -8.83
C PRO A 260 -10.66 5.00 -7.32
N GLN A 261 -11.53 4.14 -6.79
CA GLN A 261 -11.57 3.82 -5.36
C GLN A 261 -10.27 3.18 -4.87
N HIS A 262 -9.63 2.38 -5.73
CA HIS A 262 -8.32 1.79 -5.45
C HIS A 262 -7.32 2.88 -5.04
N PHE A 263 -7.37 4.07 -5.63
CA PHE A 263 -6.40 5.14 -5.41
C PHE A 263 -6.70 6.04 -4.19
N THR A 264 -7.70 5.68 -3.37
CA THR A 264 -8.16 6.55 -2.27
C THR A 264 -7.57 6.21 -0.90
N TYR A 265 -6.86 5.09 -0.74
CA TYR A 265 -6.43 4.57 0.57
C TYR A 265 -5.59 5.55 1.42
N GLY A 266 -4.77 6.38 0.78
CA GLY A 266 -4.00 7.42 1.48
C GLY A 266 -4.87 8.55 2.05
N ASN A 267 -6.02 8.82 1.44
CA ASN A 267 -6.80 10.05 1.66
C ASN A 267 -8.21 9.81 2.19
N ASN A 268 -8.64 8.54 2.33
CA ASN A 268 -9.98 8.17 2.78
C ASN A 268 -10.03 7.78 4.28
N GLY A 269 -8.92 8.01 5.01
CA GLY A 269 -8.75 7.67 6.43
C GLY A 269 -8.24 6.26 6.70
N MET A 270 -8.14 5.37 5.70
CA MET A 270 -7.65 4.01 5.90
C MET A 270 -6.15 3.97 6.24
N ALA A 271 -5.33 4.86 5.67
CA ALA A 271 -3.93 5.01 6.07
C ALA A 271 -3.78 5.31 7.58
N GLY A 272 -4.60 6.23 8.11
CA GLY A 272 -4.61 6.56 9.54
C GLY A 272 -5.10 5.40 10.41
N GLN A 273 -6.14 4.67 9.97
CA GLN A 273 -6.63 3.47 10.66
C GLN A 273 -5.57 2.36 10.70
N ALA A 274 -4.84 2.17 9.61
CA ALA A 274 -3.76 1.20 9.53
C ALA A 274 -2.59 1.58 10.44
N ALA A 275 -2.22 2.86 10.50
CA ALA A 275 -1.20 3.34 11.43
C ALA A 275 -1.63 3.21 12.90
N GLU A 276 -2.91 3.48 13.20
CA GLU A 276 -3.49 3.25 14.53
C GLU A 276 -3.45 1.77 14.92
N PHE A 277 -3.82 0.88 14.00
CA PHE A 277 -3.68 -0.57 14.17
C PHE A 277 -2.24 -0.94 14.55
N VAL A 278 -1.25 -0.47 13.78
CA VAL A 278 0.18 -0.74 14.04
C VAL A 278 0.60 -0.24 15.43
N ALA A 279 0.25 1.00 15.79
CA ALA A 279 0.60 1.57 17.09
C ALA A 279 -0.06 0.84 18.28
N GLY A 280 -1.19 0.16 18.04
CA GLY A 280 -1.89 -0.64 19.04
C GLY A 280 -1.29 -2.03 19.30
N LEU A 281 -0.35 -2.49 18.47
CA LEU A 281 0.21 -3.84 18.59
C LEU A 281 1.16 -3.96 19.78
N ALA A 282 1.03 -5.05 20.55
CA ALA A 282 1.86 -5.31 21.72
C ALA A 282 3.36 -5.37 21.38
N ALA A 283 3.72 -5.93 20.21
CA ALA A 283 5.11 -5.97 19.74
C ALA A 283 5.68 -4.57 19.47
N VAL A 284 4.86 -3.67 18.93
CA VAL A 284 5.25 -2.27 18.69
C VAL A 284 5.37 -1.51 20.01
N GLN A 285 4.39 -1.66 20.91
CA GLN A 285 4.42 -1.03 22.24
C GLN A 285 5.61 -1.49 23.09
N SER A 286 6.02 -2.75 22.95
CA SER A 286 7.16 -3.30 23.71
C SER A 286 8.52 -2.85 23.17
N ALA A 287 8.59 -2.38 21.93
CA ALA A 287 9.83 -1.89 21.31
C ALA A 287 10.10 -0.41 21.61
N GLN A 288 9.10 0.34 22.09
CA GLN A 288 9.21 1.74 22.51
C GLN A 288 9.87 1.88 23.89
#